data_AF-A0AAV5BE91-F1
#
_entry.id   AF-A0AAV5BE91-F1
#
_cell.length_a   1.000
_cell.length_b   1.000
_cell.length_c   1.000
_cell.angle_alpha   90.00
_cell.angle_beta   90.00
_cell.angle_gamma   90.00
#
_symmetry.space_group_name_H-M   'P 1'
#
loop_
_entity.id
_entity.type
_entity.pdbx_description
1 polymer ?
#
loop_
_entity_poly.entity_id
_entity_poly.type
_entity_poly.pdbx_seq_one_letter_code
_entity_poly.pdbx_strand_id
1 'polypeptide(L)' 'MPKAQIYLIGIVELIVFASFAYQMVVSPSWLNFAVLIVMGISILQLKGPLDKAIEKEKKQKGSSHS' A
#
# COMPACT_ATOMS: atom_id res chain seq x y z
N MET A 1 4.25 -13.23 6.83
CA MET A 1 3.20 -13.29 5.79
C MET A 1 3.87 -13.56 4.45
N PRO A 2 3.33 -14.46 3.61
CA PRO A 2 3.88 -14.71 2.28
C PRO A 2 3.94 -13.42 1.46
N LYS A 3 5.10 -13.12 0.86
CA LYS A 3 5.35 -11.87 0.10
C LYS A 3 4.28 -11.58 -0.96
N ALA A 4 3.73 -12.65 -1.56
CA ALA A 4 2.62 -12.58 -2.51
C ALA A 4 1.33 -11.98 -1.91
N GLN A 5 1.02 -12.21 -0.63
CA GLN A 5 -0.13 -11.60 0.03
C GLN A 5 0.04 -10.08 0.18
N ILE A 6 1.25 -9.61 0.50
CA ILE A 6 1.52 -8.16 0.65
C ILE A 6 1.35 -7.46 -0.71
N TYR A 7 1.84 -8.06 -1.79
CA TYR A 7 1.64 -7.55 -3.15
C TYR A 7 0.16 -7.53 -3.55
N LEU A 8 -0.58 -8.61 -3.28
CA LEU A 8 -2.03 -8.68 -3.57
C LEU A 8 -2.81 -7.61 -2.81
N ILE A 9 -2.52 -7.41 -1.53
CA ILE A 9 -3.15 -6.37 -0.71
C ILE A 9 -2.88 -4.98 -1.31
N GLY A 10 -1.63 -4.69 -1.68
CA GLY A 10 -1.28 -3.40 -2.30
C GLY A 10 -1.98 -3.15 -3.64
N ILE A 11 -2.15 -4.18 -4.48
CA ILE A 11 -2.89 -4.06 -5.75
C ILE A 11 -4.37 -3.76 -5.50
N VAL A 12 -4.99 -4.48 -4.54
CA VAL A 12 -6.40 -4.27 -4.19
C VAL A 12 -6.62 -2.86 -3.64
N GLU A 13 -5.77 -2.41 -2.72
CA GLU A 13 -5.84 -1.05 -2.18
C GLU A 13 -5.71 0.02 -3.28
N LEU A 14 -4.83 -0.19 -4.27
CA LEU A 14 -4.68 0.74 -5.39
C LEU A 14 -5.95 0.84 -6.24
N ILE A 15 -6.60 -0.29 -6.55
CA ILE A 15 -7.84 -0.33 -7.33
C ILE A 15 -8.97 0.37 -6.57
N VAL A 16 -9.09 0.13 -5.26
CA VAL A 16 -10.10 0.78 -4.42
C VAL A 16 -9.85 2.28 -4.35
N PHE A 17 -8.58 2.70 -4.18
CA PHE A 17 -8.20 4.11 -4.19
C PHE A 17 -8.57 4.81 -5.50
N ALA A 18 -8.23 4.21 -6.65
CA ALA A 18 -8.60 4.75 -7.95
C ALA A 18 -10.12 4.86 -8.14
N SER A 19 -10.88 3.86 -7.67
CA SER A 19 -12.34 3.83 -7.79
C SER A 19 -13.00 4.96 -6.99
N PHE A 20 -12.58 5.16 -5.74
CA PHE A 20 -13.09 6.24 -4.90
C PHE A 20 -12.62 7.62 -5.39
N ALA A 21 -11.41 7.72 -5.93
CA ALA A 21 -10.91 8.96 -6.53
C ALA A 21 -11.75 9.37 -7.75
N TYR A 22 -12.08 8.41 -8.62
CA TYR A 22 -12.98 8.64 -9.74
C TYR A 22 -14.39 9.04 -9.27
N GLN A 23 -14.94 8.34 -8.27
CA GLN A 23 -16.24 8.73 -7.69
C GLN A 23 -16.22 10.13 -7.10
N MET A 24 -15.10 10.59 -6.53
CA MET A 24 -14.98 11.95 -6.02
C MET A 24 -15.03 13.02 -7.12
N VAL A 25 -14.56 12.68 -8.34
CA VAL A 25 -14.64 13.56 -9.52
C VAL A 25 -16.06 13.59 -10.09
N VAL A 26 -16.72 12.43 -10.17
CA VAL A 26 -18.05 12.31 -10.80
C VAL A 26 -19.18 12.70 -9.84
N SER A 27 -19.05 12.36 -8.56
CA SER A 27 -20.04 12.61 -7.51
C SER A 27 -19.34 12.97 -6.20
N PRO A 28 -18.94 14.24 -6.04
CA PRO A 28 -18.23 14.70 -4.86
C PRO A 28 -19.05 14.45 -3.59
N SER A 29 -18.48 13.71 -2.65
CA SER A 29 -19.11 13.46 -1.36
C SER A 29 -18.08 13.50 -0.23
N TRP A 30 -18.50 14.05 0.91
CA TRP A 30 -17.68 14.09 2.12
C TRP A 30 -17.29 12.69 2.61
N LEU A 31 -18.16 11.70 2.38
CA LEU A 31 -17.87 10.32 2.71
C LEU A 31 -16.74 9.76 1.82
N ASN A 32 -16.81 9.97 0.51
CA ASN A 32 -15.78 9.51 -0.44
C ASN A 32 -14.44 10.18 -0.15
N PHE A 33 -14.46 11.46 0.23
CA PHE A 33 -13.27 12.18 0.67
C PHE A 33 -12.64 11.59 1.93
N ALA A 34 -13.46 11.30 2.95
CA ALA A 34 -12.99 10.67 4.19
C ALA A 34 -12.37 9.29 3.93
N VAL A 35 -12.99 8.49 3.06
CA VAL A 35 -12.46 7.17 2.64
C VAL A 35 -11.11 7.31 1.94
N LEU A 36 -10.95 8.29 1.05
CA LEU A 36 -9.68 8.55 0.37
C LEU A 36 -8.57 8.98 1.34
N ILE A 37 -8.88 9.81 2.34
CA ILE A 37 -7.90 10.22 3.36
C ILE A 37 -7.45 9.01 4.19
N VAL A 38 -8.41 8.20 4.67
CA VAL A 38 -8.08 7.02 5.49
C VAL A 38 -7.24 6.03 4.69
N MET A 39 -7.59 5.75 3.43
CA MET A 39 -6.76 4.89 2.57
C MET A 39 -5.38 5.48 2.28
N GLY A 40 -5.28 6.79 2.04
CA GLY A 40 -4.00 7.46 1.85
C GLY A 40 -3.08 7.31 3.07
N ILE A 41 -3.64 7.40 4.28
CA ILE A 41 -2.91 7.17 5.53
C ILE A 41 -2.47 5.71 5.65
N SER A 42 -3.33 4.74 5.35
CA SER A 42 -2.98 3.31 5.37
C SER A 42 -1.84 2.97 4.41
N ILE A 43 -1.84 3.54 3.20
CA ILE A 43 -0.76 3.37 2.22
C ILE A 43 0.57 3.96 2.75
N LEU A 44 0.52 5.13 3.39
CA LEU A 44 1.71 5.72 4.02
C LEU A 44 2.24 4.87 5.16
N GLN A 45 1.36 4.25 5.97
CA GLN A 45 1.76 3.35 7.05
C GLN A 45 2.38 2.05 6.52
N LEU A 46 1.94 1.55 5.36
CA LEU A 46 2.52 0.37 4.71
C LEU A 46 3.94 0.59 4.18
N LYS A 47 4.34 1.84 3.94
CA LYS A 47 5.69 2.18 3.45
C LYS A 47 6.80 1.76 4.43
N GLY A 48 6.60 1.96 5.74
CA GLY A 48 7.57 1.60 6.78
C GLY A 48 7.84 0.08 6.90
N PRO A 49 6.80 -0.77 7.01
CA PRO A 49 6.93 -2.23 6.98
C PRO A 49 7.51 -2.75 5.66
N LEU A 50 7.16 -2.14 4.53
CA LEU A 50 7.66 -2.51 3.21
C LEU A 50 9.16 -2.23 3.08
N ASP A 51 9.61 -1.03 3.48
CA ASP A 51 11.03 -0.65 3.49
C ASP A 51 11.84 -1.57 4.42
N LYS A 52 11.30 -1.91 5.60
CA LYS A 52 11.92 -2.88 6.53
C LYS A 52 11.99 -4.29 5.94
N ALA A 53 11.00 -4.71 5.15
CA ALA A 53 11.01 -6.02 4.49
C ALA A 53 12.07 -6.08 3.39
N ILE A 54 12.20 -5.01 2.60
CA ILE A 54 13.22 -4.88 1.53
C ILE A 54 14.64 -4.83 2.14
N GLU A 55 14.83 -4.12 3.25
CA GLU A 55 16.12 -4.04 3.94
C GLU A 55 16.56 -5.41 4.50
N LYS A 56 15.62 -6.19 5.06
CA LYS A 56 15.89 -7.55 5.54
C LYS A 56 16.27 -8.51 4.41
N GLU A 57 15.65 -8.40 3.25
CA GLU A 57 16.06 -9.18 2.07
C GLU A 57 17.46 -8.82 1.58
N LYS A 58 17.80 -7.52 1.54
CA LYS A 58 19.14 -7.07 1.15
C LYS A 58 20.22 -7.57 2.11
N LYS A 59 19.95 -7.56 3.42
CA LYS A 59 20.89 -8.08 4.44
C LYS A 59 21.07 -9.60 4.35
N GLN A 60 20.01 -10.37 4.06
CA GLN A 60 20.13 -11.82 3.89
C GLN A 60 20.87 -12.24 2.61
N LYS A 61 20.73 -11.51 1.51
CA LYS A 61 21.50 -11.80 0.29
C LYS A 61 23.00 -11.43 0.40
N GLY A 62 23.35 -10.50 1.29
CA GLY A 62 24.74 -10.10 1.52
C GLY A 62 25.57 -11.08 2.35
N SER A 63 24.96 -11.90 3.21
CA SER A 63 25.69 -12.84 4.08
C SER A 63 25.85 -14.26 3.50
N SER A 64 25.40 -14.50 2.26
CA SER A 64 25.51 -15.80 1.59
C SER A 64 26.66 -15.87 0.59
N HIS A 65 27.52 -14.84 0.56
CA HIS A 65 28.68 -14.75 -0.34
C HIS A 65 29.98 -14.32 0.37
N SER A 66 30.07 -14.54 1.67
CA SER A 66 31.30 -14.40 2.46
C SER A 66 31.68 -15.74 3.06
#